data_AF-D6KGH3-F1
#
_entry.id   AF-D6KGH3-F1
#
_cell.length_a   1.000
_cell.length_b   1.000
_cell.length_c   1.000
_cell.angle_alpha   90.00
_cell.angle_beta   90.00
_cell.angle_gamma   90.00
#
_symmetry.space_group_name_H-M   'P 1'
#
loop_
_entity.id
_entity.type
_entity.pdbx_description
1 polymer ?
#
loop_
_entity_poly.entity_id
_entity_poly.type
_entity_poly.pdbx_seq_one_letter_code
_entity_poly.pdbx_strand_id
1 'polypeptide(L)' 'MAYGAHHSPTPPPHPDLGLARDCEHCLGWGTVITRDGVHELCDTCQSTTDGDEFLPPPPPYRRSTG' A
#
# COMPACT_ATOMS: atom_id res chain seq x y z
N MET A 1 -2.00 -30.41 -17.07
CA MET A 1 -1.87 -29.04 -17.62
C MET A 1 -1.61 -28.11 -16.43
N ALA A 2 -0.39 -27.59 -16.29
CA ALA A 2 -0.05 -26.68 -15.20
C ALA A 2 0.45 -25.37 -15.82
N TYR A 3 -0.41 -24.36 -15.82
CA TYR A 3 -0.03 -22.98 -16.11
C TYR A 3 0.67 -22.43 -14.85
N GLY A 4 1.98 -22.67 -14.76
CA GLY A 4 2.80 -22.21 -13.64
C GLY A 4 3.13 -20.73 -13.80
N ALA A 5 2.36 -19.89 -13.09
CA ALA A 5 2.71 -18.61 -12.51
C ALA A 5 3.88 -17.85 -13.18
N HIS A 6 3.54 -16.83 -13.99
CA HIS A 6 4.48 -15.76 -14.30
C HIS A 6 4.94 -15.13 -12.98
N HIS A 7 6.19 -15.37 -12.65
CA HIS A 7 6.87 -14.86 -11.46
C HIS A 7 7.04 -13.34 -11.59
N SER A 8 6.03 -12.57 -11.17
CA SER A 8 6.27 -11.18 -10.78
C SER A 8 6.91 -11.21 -9.38
N PRO A 9 8.14 -10.72 -9.18
CA PRO A 9 8.82 -10.75 -7.88
C PRO A 9 8.20 -9.83 -6.83
N THR A 10 7.22 -9.03 -7.22
CA THR A 10 6.59 -8.03 -6.37
C THR A 10 5.14 -8.43 -6.15
N PRO A 11 4.69 -8.62 -4.89
CA PRO A 11 3.27 -8.83 -4.63
C PRO A 11 2.48 -7.64 -5.21
N PRO A 12 1.30 -7.89 -5.78
CA PRO A 12 0.46 -6.79 -6.26
C PRO A 12 0.19 -5.84 -5.09
N PRO A 13 0.16 -4.51 -5.34
CA PRO A 13 -0.20 -3.55 -4.30
C PRO A 13 -1.56 -3.95 -3.71
N HIS A 14 -1.70 -3.82 -2.39
CA HIS A 14 -2.92 -4.13 -1.66
C HIS A 14 -3.70 -2.82 -1.43
N PRO A 15 -4.55 -2.37 -2.37
CA PRO A 15 -5.36 -1.18 -2.17
C PRO A 15 -6.46 -1.41 -1.13
N ASP A 16 -6.73 -0.39 -0.34
CA ASP A 16 -7.92 -0.27 0.47
C ASP A 16 -9.12 0.09 -0.43
N LEU A 17 -9.94 -0.93 -0.72
CA LEU A 17 -11.15 -0.78 -1.53
C LEU A 17 -12.24 0.07 -0.84
N GLY A 18 -12.19 0.19 0.49
CA GLY A 18 -13.07 1.05 1.26
C GLY A 18 -12.80 2.53 0.95
N LEU A 19 -11.52 2.92 0.88
CA LEU A 19 -11.11 4.26 0.48
C LEU A 19 -11.32 4.53 -1.01
N ALA A 20 -11.16 3.49 -1.84
CA ALA A 20 -11.27 3.64 -3.29
C ALA A 20 -12.71 3.79 -3.79
N ARG A 21 -13.71 3.27 -3.06
CA ARG A 21 -15.09 3.10 -3.55
C ARG A 21 -15.70 4.33 -4.21
N ASP A 22 -15.41 5.51 -3.67
CA ASP A 22 -15.96 6.78 -4.11
C ASP A 22 -14.91 7.67 -4.82
N CYS A 23 -13.76 7.10 -5.20
CA CYS A 23 -12.68 7.81 -5.87
C CYS A 23 -12.85 7.80 -7.40
N GLU A 24 -13.03 8.99 -7.98
CA GLU A 24 -13.17 9.16 -9.43
C GLU A 24 -11.84 8.97 -10.20
N HIS A 25 -10.70 9.10 -9.53
CA HIS A 25 -9.40 9.01 -10.19
C HIS A 25 -9.02 7.57 -10.54
N CYS A 26 -9.26 6.63 -9.62
CA CYS A 26 -9.06 5.20 -9.85
C CYS A 26 -10.36 4.45 -10.13
N LEU A 27 -11.52 5.12 -10.18
CA LEU A 27 -12.83 4.54 -10.48
C LEU A 27 -13.23 3.37 -9.57
N GLY A 28 -12.92 3.45 -8.27
CA GLY A 28 -13.25 2.38 -7.32
C GLY A 28 -12.20 1.29 -7.15
N TRP A 29 -11.13 1.28 -7.94
CA TRP A 29 -10.16 0.18 -7.94
C TRP A 29 -9.06 0.32 -6.88
N GLY A 30 -8.74 1.56 -6.49
CA GLY A 30 -7.66 1.86 -5.54
C GLY A 30 -6.26 1.71 -6.14
N THR A 31 -6.13 1.23 -7.37
CA THR A 31 -4.88 1.19 -8.13
C THR A 31 -5.05 1.86 -9.49
N VAL A 32 -3.95 2.37 -10.03
CA VAL A 32 -3.83 2.88 -11.40
C VAL A 32 -2.75 2.11 -12.14
N ILE A 33 -2.85 2.04 -13.46
CA ILE A 33 -1.82 1.44 -14.32
C ILE A 33 -0.92 2.57 -14.81
N THR A 34 0.38 2.47 -14.57
CA THR A 34 1.36 3.43 -15.05
C THR A 34 1.56 3.33 -16.56
N ARG A 35 2.27 4.30 -17.15
CA ARG A 35 2.66 4.23 -18.57
C ARG A 35 3.51 3.00 -18.90
N ASP A 36 4.23 2.47 -17.91
CA ASP A 36 5.06 1.28 -18.04
C ASP A 36 4.25 -0.02 -17.86
N GLY A 37 2.93 0.07 -17.65
CA GLY A 37 2.05 -1.08 -17.46
C GLY A 37 2.13 -1.68 -16.06
N VAL A 38 2.70 -0.95 -15.09
CA VAL A 38 2.81 -1.39 -13.70
C VAL A 38 1.58 -0.95 -12.93
N HIS A 39 1.07 -1.79 -12.04
CA HIS A 39 -0.01 -1.41 -11.14
C HIS A 39 0.59 -0.68 -9.92
N GLU A 40 0.16 0.55 -9.69
CA GLU A 40 0.53 1.35 -8.52
C GLU A 40 -0.71 1.76 -7.73
N LEU A 41 -0.55 2.06 -6.45
CA LEU A 41 -1.64 2.58 -5.62
C LEU A 41 -2.08 3.96 -6.11
N CYS A 42 -3.38 4.23 -6.03
CA CYS A 42 -3.91 5.54 -6.42
C CYS A 42 -3.56 6.59 -5.37
N ASP A 43 -2.67 7.53 -5.71
CA ASP A 43 -2.25 8.62 -4.83
C ASP A 43 -3.36 9.64 -4.48
N THR A 44 -4.59 9.45 -4.96
CA THR A 44 -5.72 10.29 -4.53
C THR A 44 -6.46 9.69 -3.34
N CYS A 45 -6.51 8.35 -3.24
CA CYS A 45 -7.28 7.67 -2.20
C CYS A 45 -6.45 6.70 -1.35
N GLN A 46 -5.19 6.43 -1.71
CA GLN A 46 -4.33 5.43 -1.07
C GLN A 46 -3.04 6.00 -0.45
N SER A 47 -2.82 7.32 -0.48
CA SER A 47 -1.58 7.98 0.02
C SER A 47 -1.30 7.83 1.52
N THR A 48 -2.12 7.05 2.24
CA THR A 48 -1.95 6.68 3.64
C THR A 48 -1.46 5.24 3.84
N THR A 49 -1.40 4.42 2.78
CA THR A 49 -1.12 2.98 2.90
C THR A 49 0.31 2.58 2.54
N ASP A 50 1.08 3.41 1.82
CA ASP A 50 2.47 3.12 1.51
C ASP A 50 3.42 3.90 2.43
N GLY A 51 3.79 3.27 3.56
CA GLY A 51 5.14 3.46 4.09
C GLY A 51 5.40 4.51 5.18
N ASP A 52 4.58 4.63 6.22
CA ASP A 52 5.14 5.01 7.53
C ASP A 52 4.35 4.39 8.67
N GLU A 53 4.93 3.35 9.24
CA GLU A 53 5.20 3.24 10.65
C GLU A 53 4.75 4.45 11.51
N PHE A 54 3.43 4.58 11.76
CA PHE A 54 2.91 5.24 12.96
C PHE A 54 3.29 4.43 14.22
N LEU A 55 4.54 3.96 14.33
CA LEU A 55 5.08 3.65 15.64
C LEU A 55 5.35 5.01 16.29
N PRO A 56 4.57 5.42 17.31
CA PRO A 56 4.98 6.55 18.13
C PRO A 56 6.40 6.27 18.62
N PRO A 57 7.28 7.30 18.74
CA PRO A 57 8.63 7.10 19.24
C PRO A 57 8.55 6.31 20.55
N PRO A 58 9.39 5.27 20.74
CA PRO A 58 9.33 4.46 21.96
C PRO A 58 9.46 5.40 23.17
N PRO A 59 8.65 5.19 24.24
CA PRO A 59 8.71 6.05 25.40
C PRO A 59 10.15 6.08 25.93
N PRO A 60 10.64 7.23 26.44
CA PRO A 60 12.00 7.32 26.93
C PRO A 60 12.21 6.25 28.00
N TYR A 61 13.16 5.34 27.73
CA TYR A 61 13.54 4.27 28.65
C TYR A 61 13.90 4.89 30.00
N ARG A 62 13.02 4.71 30.99
CA ARG A 62 13.24 5.23 32.35
C ARG A 62 14.30 4.35 33.01
N ARG A 63 15.57 4.74 32.85
CA ARG A 63 16.71 4.06 33.47
C ARG A 63 16.54 4.14 35.00
N SER A 64 16.11 3.02 35.59
CA SER A 64 16.03 2.87 37.04
C SER A 64 17.45 2.83 37.58
N THR A 65 17.90 3.93 38.16
CA THR A 65 19.11 3.99 38.99
C THR A 65 18.81 3.22 40.28
N GLY A 66 19.40 2.02 40.39
CA GLY A 66 19.57 1.34 41.68
C GLY A 66 20.77 1.91 42.43
#